data_AF-A0A7Y5TIE3-F1
#
_entry.id   AF-A0A7Y5TIE3-F1
#
_cell.length_a   1.000
_cell.length_b   1.000
_cell.length_c   1.000
_cell.angle_alpha   90.00
_cell.angle_beta   90.00
_cell.angle_gamma   90.00
#
_symmetry.space_group_name_H-M   'P 1'
#
loop_
_entity.id
_entity.type
_entity.pdbx_description
1 polymer ?
#
loop_
_entity_poly.entity_id
_entity_poly.type
_entity_poly.pdbx_seq_one_letter_code
_entity_poly.pdbx_strand_id
1 'polypeptide(L)'
;MNARSAAIGTTAFAAVPATMGGAIPWLVGASARGAWTPSTAGAVAGWLLVALGLAGLAAAFVRFARDGLGTPSPTNPTEHLVVTGPYRYVRNPMYVAVLAVIVGQALLWRSVAVLAYAVLFVVAVTAFVALYEEPTLRAAH
;
A
#
# COMPACT_ATOMS: atom_id res chain seq x y z
N MET A 1 -22.10 2.62 -15.62
CA MET A 1 -21.27 3.61 -14.90
C MET A 1 -20.39 4.35 -15.90
N ASN A 2 -20.30 5.68 -15.82
CA ASN A 2 -19.54 6.48 -16.78
C ASN A 2 -18.05 6.46 -16.39
N ALA A 3 -17.13 6.37 -17.36
CA ALA A 3 -15.68 6.23 -17.11
C ALA A 3 -15.09 7.32 -16.17
N ARG A 4 -15.68 8.53 -16.17
CA ARG A 4 -15.33 9.62 -15.22
C ARG A 4 -15.62 9.26 -13.75
N SER A 5 -16.73 8.58 -13.46
CA SER A 5 -17.12 8.22 -12.09
C SER A 5 -16.22 7.12 -11.52
N ALA A 6 -15.81 6.16 -12.36
CA ALA A 6 -14.83 5.13 -11.99
C ALA A 6 -13.44 5.72 -11.75
N ALA A 7 -13.00 6.66 -12.59
CA ALA A 7 -11.73 7.36 -12.41
C ALA A 7 -11.68 8.11 -11.07
N ILE A 8 -12.71 8.89 -10.73
CA ILE A 8 -12.79 9.68 -9.48
C ILE A 8 -12.74 8.77 -8.24
N GLY A 9 -13.46 7.65 -8.26
CA GLY A 9 -13.46 6.71 -7.14
C GLY A 9 -12.09 6.03 -6.95
N THR A 10 -11.37 5.75 -8.04
CA THR A 10 -10.00 5.19 -7.98
C THR A 10 -9.00 6.21 -7.44
N THR A 11 -9.10 7.49 -7.83
CA THR A 11 -8.22 8.54 -7.29
C THR A 11 -8.48 8.82 -5.81
N ALA A 12 -9.75 8.82 -5.39
CA ALA A 12 -10.12 8.99 -3.99
C ALA A 12 -9.60 7.82 -3.13
N PHE A 13 -9.72 6.60 -3.64
CA PHE A 13 -9.17 5.43 -2.96
C PHE A 13 -7.63 5.43 -2.96
N ALA A 14 -6.98 5.93 -4.02
CA ALA A 14 -5.52 6.08 -4.08
C ALA A 14 -4.95 7.05 -3.04
N ALA A 15 -5.76 8.00 -2.55
CA ALA A 15 -5.36 8.88 -1.46
C ALA A 15 -5.10 8.12 -0.16
N VAL A 16 -5.79 6.99 0.08
CA VAL A 16 -5.63 6.19 1.30
C VAL A 16 -4.24 5.53 1.41
N PRO A 17 -3.77 4.72 0.44
CA PRO A 17 -2.42 4.18 0.50
C PRO A 17 -1.33 5.27 0.34
N ALA A 18 -1.60 6.37 -0.37
CA ALA A 18 -0.67 7.48 -0.47
C ALA A 18 -0.48 8.20 0.89
N THR A 19 -1.54 8.37 1.67
CA THR A 19 -1.46 8.96 3.02
C THR A 19 -0.84 7.98 4.02
N MET A 20 -1.28 6.72 4.02
CA MET A 20 -0.76 5.65 4.87
C MET A 20 0.73 5.35 4.62
N GLY A 21 1.13 5.31 3.36
CA GLY A 21 2.48 4.96 2.93
C GLY A 21 3.42 6.14 2.75
N GLY A 22 2.89 7.35 2.57
CA GLY A 22 3.67 8.57 2.27
C GLY A 22 3.65 9.58 3.41
N ALA A 23 2.50 10.21 3.64
CA ALA A 23 2.40 11.37 4.53
C ALA A 23 2.65 11.04 6.01
N ILE A 24 2.02 9.99 6.54
CA ILE A 24 2.15 9.62 7.96
C ILE A 24 3.58 9.16 8.28
N PRO A 25 4.20 8.23 7.52
CA PRO A 25 5.58 7.82 7.75
C PRO A 25 6.56 8.98 7.63
N TRP A 26 6.33 9.92 6.70
CA TRP A 26 7.18 11.10 6.54
C TRP A 26 7.11 12.02 7.76
N LEU A 27 5.93 12.25 8.32
CA LEU A 27 5.74 13.06 9.53
C LEU A 27 6.36 12.39 10.76
N VAL A 28 6.15 11.08 10.93
CA VAL A 28 6.75 10.27 12.01
C VAL A 28 8.28 10.23 11.88
N GLY A 29 8.77 10.07 10.66
CA GLY A 29 10.20 10.11 10.36
C GLY A 29 10.80 11.50 10.54
N ALA A 30 10.05 12.58 10.33
CA ALA A 30 10.51 13.94 10.56
C ALA A 30 10.76 14.24 12.05
N SER A 31 9.96 13.66 12.96
CA SER A 31 10.07 13.90 14.40
C SER A 31 11.06 12.99 15.13
N ALA A 32 11.48 11.87 14.52
CA ALA A 32 12.31 10.86 15.18
C ALA A 32 13.42 10.28 14.28
N ARG A 33 14.35 11.12 13.81
CA ARG A 33 15.45 10.72 12.91
C ARG A 33 16.68 10.22 13.67
N GLY A 34 17.43 9.33 13.02
CA GLY A 34 18.82 9.08 13.37
C GLY A 34 19.06 8.11 14.52
N ALA A 35 18.16 7.16 14.73
CA ALA A 35 18.25 6.13 15.76
C ALA A 35 19.43 5.15 15.59
N TRP A 36 19.96 4.98 14.37
CA TRP A 36 21.16 4.16 14.10
C TRP A 36 22.12 4.87 13.15
N THR A 37 23.35 4.38 12.99
CA THR A 37 24.39 5.07 12.19
C THR A 37 24.04 5.14 10.70
N PRO A 38 24.39 6.25 10.00
CA PRO A 38 24.27 6.31 8.55
C PRO A 38 25.09 5.21 7.87
N SER A 39 24.49 4.51 6.91
CA SER A 39 25.18 3.54 6.07
C SER A 39 24.76 3.69 4.62
N THR A 40 25.73 3.63 3.70
CA THR A 40 25.46 3.72 2.26
C THR A 40 24.60 2.56 1.79
N ALA A 41 24.87 1.35 2.29
CA ALA A 41 24.05 0.17 2.00
C ALA A 41 22.59 0.34 2.46
N GLY A 42 22.37 0.87 3.68
CA GLY A 42 21.03 1.15 4.20
C GLY A 42 20.30 2.22 3.38
N ALA A 43 20.99 3.27 2.94
CA ALA A 43 20.41 4.30 2.08
C ALA A 43 20.04 3.75 0.69
N VAL A 44 20.90 2.95 0.07
CA VAL A 44 20.63 2.30 -1.22
C VAL A 44 19.43 1.35 -1.09
N ALA A 45 19.41 0.50 -0.06
CA ALA A 45 18.27 -0.38 0.21
C ALA A 45 16.98 0.41 0.44
N GLY A 46 17.05 1.52 1.19
CA GLY A 46 15.91 2.40 1.44
C GLY A 46 15.33 2.99 0.16
N TRP A 47 16.18 3.55 -0.71
CA TRP A 47 15.75 4.10 -2.00
C TRP A 47 15.19 3.03 -2.94
N LEU A 48 15.81 1.85 -2.99
CA LEU A 48 15.32 0.73 -3.79
C LEU A 48 13.93 0.28 -3.33
N LEU A 49 13.71 0.15 -2.02
CA LEU A 49 12.41 -0.22 -1.46
C LEU A 49 11.34 0.82 -1.76
N VAL A 50 11.65 2.11 -1.63
CA VAL A 50 10.71 3.18 -1.99
C VAL A 50 10.38 3.14 -3.49
N ALA A 51 11.39 3.04 -4.35
CA ALA A 51 11.20 3.01 -5.80
C ALA A 51 10.36 1.81 -6.25
N LEU A 52 10.69 0.61 -5.75
CA LEU A 52 9.96 -0.62 -6.06
C LEU A 52 8.53 -0.60 -5.49
N GLY A 53 8.36 -0.08 -4.28
CA GLY A 53 7.04 0.09 -3.67
C GLY A 53 6.16 1.06 -4.46
N LEU A 54 6.67 2.22 -4.85
CA LEU A 54 5.93 3.19 -5.68
C LEU A 54 5.61 2.62 -7.06
N ALA A 55 6.55 1.93 -7.70
CA ALA A 55 6.32 1.26 -8.98
C ALA A 55 5.23 0.17 -8.86
N GLY A 56 5.25 -0.62 -7.78
CA GLY A 56 4.23 -1.63 -7.48
C GLY A 56 2.85 -1.03 -7.24
N LEU A 57 2.77 0.06 -6.48
CA LEU A 57 1.55 0.83 -6.25
C LEU A 57 0.99 1.38 -7.57
N ALA A 58 1.83 2.05 -8.37
CA ALA A 58 1.44 2.58 -9.66
C ALA A 58 0.96 1.46 -10.60
N ALA A 59 1.67 0.34 -10.66
CA ALA A 59 1.26 -0.81 -11.45
C ALA A 59 -0.09 -1.39 -10.99
N ALA A 60 -0.32 -1.50 -9.69
CA ALA A 60 -1.59 -1.97 -9.13
C ALA A 60 -2.74 -1.01 -9.47
N PHE A 61 -2.54 0.31 -9.33
CA PHE A 61 -3.53 1.32 -9.67
C PHE A 61 -3.83 1.39 -11.18
N VAL A 62 -2.80 1.37 -12.03
CA VAL A 62 -2.96 1.34 -13.48
C VAL A 62 -3.75 0.11 -13.90
N ARG A 63 -3.50 -1.03 -13.26
CA ARG A 63 -4.21 -2.26 -13.57
C ARG A 63 -5.64 -2.26 -13.07
N PHE A 64 -5.91 -1.73 -11.88
CA PHE A 64 -7.28 -1.48 -11.43
C PHE A 64 -8.01 -0.52 -12.37
N ALA A 65 -7.37 0.55 -12.84
CA ALA A 65 -7.99 1.51 -13.75
C ALA A 65 -8.21 0.97 -15.18
N ARG A 66 -7.42 -0.01 -15.62
CA ARG A 66 -7.52 -0.63 -16.95
C ARG A 66 -8.41 -1.87 -16.98
N ASP A 67 -8.25 -2.75 -16.00
CA ASP A 67 -8.87 -4.09 -15.97
C ASP A 67 -10.05 -4.16 -14.97
N GLY A 68 -10.12 -3.24 -14.01
CA GLY A 68 -11.19 -3.15 -13.03
C GLY A 68 -12.26 -2.14 -13.46
N LEU A 69 -13.41 -2.62 -13.95
CA LEU A 69 -14.63 -1.82 -14.12
C LEU A 69 -15.26 -1.46 -12.75
N GLY A 70 -14.45 -1.05 -11.76
CA GLY A 70 -14.84 -0.77 -10.37
C GLY A 70 -13.65 -0.26 -9.54
N THR A 71 -13.89 0.16 -8.30
CA THR A 71 -12.86 0.65 -7.38
C THR A 71 -12.53 -0.40 -6.33
N PRO A 72 -11.35 -0.37 -5.69
CA PRO A 72 -11.05 -1.29 -4.58
C PRO A 72 -11.82 -0.94 -3.28
N SER A 73 -12.87 -0.10 -3.40
CA SER A 73 -13.69 0.34 -2.30
C SER A 73 -14.73 -0.74 -1.98
N PRO A 74 -14.95 -1.11 -0.70
CA PRO A 74 -16.00 -2.03 -0.28
C PRO A 74 -17.40 -1.66 -0.78
N THR A 75 -17.60 -0.37 -1.06
CA THR A 75 -18.87 0.20 -1.55
C THR A 75 -19.07 0.07 -3.06
N ASN A 76 -18.07 -0.39 -3.84
CA ASN A 76 -18.23 -0.61 -5.28
C ASN A 76 -17.30 -1.74 -5.79
N PRO A 77 -17.59 -3.01 -5.43
CA PRO A 77 -16.70 -4.13 -5.69
C PRO A 77 -16.44 -4.33 -7.19
N THR A 78 -15.22 -4.72 -7.53
CA THR A 78 -14.80 -4.98 -8.91
C THR A 78 -15.51 -6.19 -9.51
N GLU A 79 -16.04 -6.05 -10.74
CA GLU A 79 -16.74 -7.12 -11.49
C GLU A 79 -15.81 -8.26 -11.97
N HIS A 80 -14.49 -8.07 -12.00
CA HIS A 80 -13.53 -9.09 -12.44
C HIS A 80 -12.33 -9.20 -11.49
N LEU A 81 -12.07 -10.42 -11.01
CA LEU A 81 -10.91 -10.74 -10.19
C LEU A 81 -9.63 -10.55 -11.04
N VAL A 82 -8.81 -9.55 -10.73
CA VAL A 82 -7.53 -9.33 -11.43
C VAL A 82 -6.51 -10.36 -10.94
N VAL A 83 -6.46 -11.54 -11.58
CA VAL A 83 -5.54 -12.66 -11.22
C VAL A 83 -4.19 -12.64 -11.94
N THR A 84 -3.89 -11.58 -12.70
CA THR A 84 -2.64 -11.48 -13.46
C THR A 84 -1.64 -10.50 -12.82
N GLY A 85 -0.33 -10.77 -12.97
CA GLY A 85 0.77 -9.95 -12.41
C GLY A 85 1.00 -10.16 -10.90
N PRO A 86 1.31 -9.12 -10.11
CA PRO A 86 1.65 -9.28 -8.68
C PRO A 86 0.51 -9.88 -7.83
N TYR A 87 -0.74 -9.77 -8.29
CA TYR A 87 -1.90 -10.44 -7.71
C TYR A 87 -1.83 -11.99 -7.79
N ARG A 88 -0.94 -12.56 -8.61
CA ARG A 88 -0.69 -14.00 -8.67
C ARG A 88 0.07 -14.55 -7.46
N TYR A 89 0.78 -13.67 -6.75
CA TYR A 89 1.64 -14.04 -5.63
C TYR A 89 1.04 -13.64 -4.28
N VAL A 90 0.32 -12.52 -4.24
CA VAL A 90 -0.25 -11.98 -3.01
C VAL A 90 -1.64 -11.46 -3.32
N ARG A 91 -2.63 -11.80 -2.48
CA ARG A 91 -4.02 -11.37 -2.65
C ARG A 91 -4.17 -9.85 -2.68
N ASN A 92 -3.32 -9.16 -1.90
CA ASN A 92 -3.34 -7.71 -1.76
C ASN A 92 -1.94 -7.10 -2.00
N PRO A 93 -1.47 -7.04 -3.27
CA PRO A 93 -0.13 -6.54 -3.61
C PRO A 93 0.05 -5.05 -3.31
N MET A 94 -1.04 -4.29 -3.20
CA MET A 94 -0.98 -2.89 -2.77
C MET A 94 -0.48 -2.74 -1.33
N TYR A 95 -0.90 -3.59 -0.40
CA TYR A 95 -0.43 -3.51 1.00
C TYR A 95 1.07 -3.83 1.08
N VAL A 96 1.54 -4.77 0.26
CA VAL A 96 2.97 -5.09 0.15
C VAL A 96 3.76 -3.89 -0.39
N ALA A 97 3.23 -3.23 -1.42
CA ALA A 97 3.85 -2.05 -2.00
C ALA A 97 3.91 -0.88 -0.99
N VAL A 98 2.82 -0.62 -0.25
CA VAL A 98 2.79 0.39 0.82
C VAL A 98 3.78 0.06 1.93
N LEU A 99 3.82 -1.20 2.38
CA LEU A 99 4.77 -1.64 3.41
C LEU A 99 6.22 -1.44 2.95
N ALA A 100 6.55 -1.79 1.70
CA ALA A 100 7.88 -1.58 1.14
C ALA A 100 8.27 -0.10 1.14
N VAL A 101 7.35 0.81 0.79
CA VAL A 101 7.57 2.25 0.91
C VAL A 101 7.84 2.63 2.38
N ILE A 102 6.99 2.24 3.34
CA ILE A 102 7.17 2.59 4.76
C ILE A 102 8.52 2.09 5.31
N VAL A 103 8.93 0.86 4.99
CA VAL A 103 10.20 0.31 5.45
C VAL A 103 11.38 1.03 4.79
N GLY A 104 11.30 1.33 3.49
CA GLY A 104 12.32 2.11 2.79
C GLY A 104 12.48 3.50 3.41
N GLN A 105 11.36 4.15 3.75
CA GLN A 105 11.33 5.39 4.50
C GLN A 105 12.03 5.25 5.87
N ALA A 106 11.74 4.19 6.63
CA ALA A 106 12.37 3.94 7.93
C ALA A 106 13.90 3.82 7.83
N LEU A 107 14.41 3.19 6.77
CA LEU A 107 15.85 3.08 6.50
C LEU A 107 16.48 4.44 6.17
N LEU A 108 15.81 5.26 5.35
CA LEU A 108 16.30 6.59 4.97
C LEU A 108 16.33 7.57 6.15
N TRP A 109 15.27 7.58 6.98
CA TRP A 109 15.21 8.41 8.19
C TRP A 109 15.96 7.82 9.37
N ARG A 110 16.34 6.55 9.28
CA ARG A 110 16.95 5.77 10.36
C ARG A 110 16.07 5.83 11.61
N SER A 111 14.78 5.52 11.46
CA SER A 111 13.77 5.81 12.47
C SER A 111 13.09 4.52 12.97
N VAL A 112 13.27 4.22 14.26
CA VAL A 112 12.55 3.13 14.94
C VAL A 112 11.05 3.44 15.01
N ALA A 113 10.66 4.72 15.11
CA ALA A 113 9.25 5.11 15.12
C ALA A 113 8.55 4.77 13.79
N VAL A 114 9.22 4.97 12.66
CA VAL A 114 8.68 4.58 11.34
C VAL A 114 8.63 3.05 11.19
N LEU A 115 9.59 2.30 11.76
CA LEU A 115 9.49 0.84 11.82
C LEU A 115 8.31 0.37 12.68
N ALA A 116 8.09 0.98 13.84
CA ALA A 116 6.95 0.67 14.69
C ALA A 116 5.62 0.96 13.96
N TYR A 117 5.56 2.06 13.20
CA TYR A 117 4.43 2.35 12.33
C TYR A 117 4.25 1.28 11.24
N ALA A 118 5.33 0.77 10.64
CA ALA A 118 5.25 -0.33 9.67
C ALA A 118 4.63 -1.59 10.29
N VAL A 119 5.01 -1.94 11.53
CA VAL A 119 4.41 -3.07 12.26
C VAL A 119 2.93 -2.83 12.52
N LEU A 120 2.56 -1.64 12.99
CA LEU A 120 1.16 -1.27 13.21
C LEU A 120 0.33 -1.38 11.92
N PHE A 121 0.89 -0.91 10.80
CA PHE A 121 0.25 -1.03 9.48
C PHE A 121 0.00 -2.49 9.10
N VAL A 122 0.99 -3.38 9.27
CA VAL A 122 0.82 -4.82 8.99
C VAL A 122 -0.29 -5.41 9.87
N VAL A 123 -0.26 -5.14 11.18
CA VAL A 123 -1.27 -5.66 12.11
C VAL A 123 -2.67 -5.18 11.71
N ALA A 124 -2.83 -3.89 11.41
CA ALA A 124 -4.12 -3.32 11.02
C ALA A 124 -4.64 -3.93 9.72
N VAL A 125 -3.79 -4.07 8.71
CA VAL A 125 -4.15 -4.66 7.42
C VAL A 125 -4.48 -6.14 7.58
N THR A 126 -3.66 -6.92 8.28
CA THR A 126 -3.92 -8.35 8.50
C THR A 126 -5.22 -8.57 9.26
N ALA A 127 -5.50 -7.75 10.29
CA ALA A 127 -6.76 -7.78 11.01
C ALA A 127 -7.95 -7.43 10.10
N PHE A 128 -7.84 -6.39 9.28
CA PHE A 128 -8.89 -6.02 8.33
C PHE A 128 -9.18 -7.14 7.32
N VAL A 129 -8.13 -7.75 6.76
CA VAL A 129 -8.29 -8.87 5.82
C VAL A 129 -8.99 -10.05 6.49
N ALA A 130 -8.55 -10.44 7.68
CA ALA A 130 -9.09 -11.60 8.40
C ALA A 130 -10.52 -11.38 8.92
N LEU A 131 -10.83 -10.17 9.42
CA LEU A 131 -12.10 -9.87 10.09
C LEU A 131 -13.18 -9.31 9.15
N TYR A 132 -12.79 -8.74 8.01
CA TYR A 132 -13.72 -8.06 7.11
C TYR A 132 -13.70 -8.65 5.70
N GLU A 133 -12.53 -8.70 5.03
CA GLU A 133 -12.47 -9.21 3.64
C GLU A 133 -12.86 -10.68 3.55
N GLU A 134 -12.24 -11.56 4.34
CA GLU A 134 -12.50 -13.00 4.26
C GLU A 134 -13.95 -13.39 4.62
N PRO A 135 -14.56 -12.87 5.70
CA PRO A 135 -15.95 -13.21 6.04
C PRO A 135 -16.95 -12.67 5.02
N THR A 136 -16.73 -11.46 4.50
CA THR A 136 -17.63 -10.85 3.51
C THR A 136 -17.60 -11.61 2.19
N LEU A 137 -16.42 -12.04 1.74
CA LEU A 137 -16.28 -12.85 0.53
C LEU A 137 -16.88 -14.26 0.68
N ARG A 138 -16.78 -14.87 1.88
CA ARG A 138 -17.41 -16.18 2.18
C ARG A 138 -18.94 -16.09 2.33
N ALA A 139 -19.50 -14.92 2.63
CA ALA A 139 -20.95 -14.74 2.75
C ALA A 139 -21.62 -14.45 1.40
N ALA A 140 -20.85 -14.00 0.40
CA ALA A 140 -21.34 -13.63 -0.93
C ALA A 140 -21.34 -14.78 -1.95
N HIS A 141 -20.78 -15.95 -1.60
CA HIS A 141 -20.69 -17.17 -2.41
C HIS A 141 -20.99 -18.41 -1.55
#